data_AF-A0A7X9XFN5-F1
#
_entry.id   AF-A0A7X9XFN5-F1
#
_cell.length_a   1.000
_cell.length_b   1.000
_cell.length_c   1.000
_cell.angle_alpha   90.00
_cell.angle_beta   90.00
_cell.angle_gamma   90.00
#
_symmetry.space_group_name_H-M   'P 1'
#
loop_
_entity.id
_entity.type
_entity.pdbx_description
1 polymer ?
#
loop_
_entity_poly.entity_id
_entity_poly.type
_entity_poly.pdbx_seq_one_letter_code
_entity_poly.pdbx_strand_id
1 'polypeptide(L)'
;MKKKIIGLLLLGCMTLGIMTGCSSNENKNGSTTQSNNSSTSSSNMTEEEKKKAQQDEIEEQKKYDLENKSSSDSSSSETSDKIVIKDEGFITDLDKIFDNVSAYEGKSITIEGFVRNVNGNNFSVLRYYDMPHEDHTDEVTVGINVTYDGEMPKDDEWVLVTGTIESEMYDGVKQPIIKASKVQKQFTWGKKKVTN
;
A
#
# COMPACT_ATOMS: atom_id res chain seq x y z
N MET A 1 -49.84 14.07 -0.89
CA MET A 1 -49.54 13.48 -2.22
C MET A 1 -49.31 14.61 -3.25
N LYS A 2 -48.11 14.76 -3.82
CA LYS A 2 -47.87 15.47 -5.10
C LYS A 2 -46.59 14.89 -5.75
N LYS A 3 -46.74 13.84 -6.56
CA LYS A 3 -45.62 13.27 -7.34
C LYS A 3 -45.34 14.18 -8.54
N LYS A 4 -44.11 14.67 -8.71
CA LYS A 4 -43.68 15.32 -9.95
C LYS A 4 -43.01 14.28 -10.84
N ILE A 5 -43.61 14.01 -12.00
CA ILE A 5 -43.04 13.13 -13.02
C ILE A 5 -42.38 14.04 -14.07
N ILE A 6 -41.06 13.92 -14.17
CA ILE A 6 -40.20 14.41 -15.25
C ILE A 6 -39.32 13.21 -15.58
N GLY A 7 -39.14 12.76 -16.81
CA GLY A 7 -39.53 13.36 -18.09
C GLY A 7 -38.59 12.75 -19.13
N LEU A 8 -38.82 11.48 -19.45
CA LEU A 8 -37.93 10.65 -20.26
C LEU A 8 -37.77 11.25 -21.67
N LEU A 9 -36.55 11.69 -22.02
CA LEU A 9 -36.24 12.20 -23.35
C LEU A 9 -35.26 11.27 -24.07
N LEU A 10 -35.80 10.23 -24.70
CA LEU A 10 -35.10 9.42 -25.69
C LEU A 10 -35.31 10.06 -27.07
N LEU A 11 -34.25 10.61 -27.66
CA LEU A 11 -34.18 10.88 -29.10
C LEU A 11 -32.86 10.30 -29.63
N GLY A 12 -32.94 9.42 -30.62
CA GLY A 12 -31.78 8.84 -31.28
C GLY A 12 -31.71 9.23 -32.76
N CYS A 13 -30.49 9.26 -33.29
CA CYS A 13 -30.11 9.11 -34.69
C CYS A 13 -28.65 8.59 -34.67
N MET A 14 -28.23 7.50 -35.31
CA MET A 14 -28.38 7.12 -36.73
C MET A 14 -27.64 8.14 -37.63
N THR A 15 -26.61 7.86 -38.43
CA THR A 15 -25.80 6.67 -38.77
C THR A 15 -24.55 7.16 -39.55
N LEU A 16 -23.63 6.26 -39.95
CA LEU A 16 -22.51 6.46 -40.89
C LEU A 16 -21.32 7.29 -40.34
N GLY A 17 -20.05 6.90 -40.48
CA GLY A 17 -19.46 5.72 -41.11
C GLY A 17 -18.59 6.05 -42.32
N ILE A 18 -17.27 6.18 -42.12
CA ILE A 18 -16.27 6.05 -43.20
C ILE A 18 -15.02 5.37 -42.64
N MET A 19 -14.56 4.31 -43.30
CA MET A 19 -13.25 3.69 -43.07
C MET A 19 -12.27 4.11 -44.17
N THR A 20 -11.13 4.70 -43.80
CA THR A 20 -9.90 4.72 -44.62
C THR A 20 -8.72 5.07 -43.69
N GLY A 21 -7.57 4.38 -43.73
CA GLY A 21 -7.23 3.16 -44.44
C GLY A 21 -5.83 2.68 -44.03
N CYS A 22 -5.55 1.38 -44.23
CA CYS A 22 -4.19 0.85 -44.07
C CYS A 22 -3.34 1.19 -45.28
N SER A 23 -2.09 1.61 -45.05
CA SER A 23 -1.02 1.58 -46.05
C SER A 23 0.26 1.08 -45.39
N SER A 24 0.43 -0.24 -45.36
CA SER A 24 1.73 -0.84 -45.13
C SER A 24 2.57 -0.66 -46.40
N ASN A 25 3.78 -0.12 -46.27
CA ASN A 25 4.75 -0.12 -47.35
C ASN A 25 6.12 -0.49 -46.77
N GLU A 26 6.49 -1.77 -46.90
CA GLU A 26 7.87 -2.19 -46.64
C GLU A 26 8.76 -1.73 -47.79
N ASN A 27 9.83 -1.00 -47.49
CA ASN A 27 11.06 -1.18 -48.28
C ASN A 27 12.33 -0.87 -47.48
N LYS A 28 13.44 -1.46 -47.95
CA LYS A 28 14.68 -1.69 -47.19
C LYS A 28 15.65 -0.51 -47.20
N ASN A 29 16.47 -0.44 -46.14
CA ASN A 29 17.84 0.11 -46.04
C ASN A 29 18.18 1.46 -46.70
N GLY A 30 18.64 2.43 -45.88
CA GLY A 30 19.37 3.60 -46.39
C GLY A 30 19.74 4.65 -45.33
N SER A 31 20.99 4.58 -44.84
CA SER A 31 21.71 5.48 -43.92
C SER A 31 21.44 7.01 -43.97
N THR A 32 21.70 7.65 -42.81
CA THR A 32 22.23 9.03 -42.61
C THR A 32 21.25 10.16 -42.18
N THR A 33 21.31 10.47 -40.88
CA THR A 33 21.42 11.80 -40.22
C THR A 33 20.87 13.08 -40.91
N GLN A 34 19.97 13.82 -40.23
CA GLN A 34 20.25 15.16 -39.63
C GLN A 34 19.00 15.93 -39.09
N SER A 35 19.07 16.33 -37.80
CA SER A 35 18.49 17.52 -37.11
C SER A 35 16.99 17.94 -37.13
N ASN A 36 16.55 18.25 -35.89
CA ASN A 36 15.81 19.45 -35.43
C ASN A 36 14.28 19.46 -35.16
N ASN A 37 14.01 19.63 -33.85
CA ASN A 37 13.00 20.48 -33.19
C ASN A 37 11.49 20.27 -33.39
N SER A 38 10.84 19.86 -32.29
CA SER A 38 9.67 20.54 -31.73
C SER A 38 9.81 20.67 -30.20
N SER A 39 9.32 21.77 -29.62
CA SER A 39 9.73 22.30 -28.31
C SER A 39 8.62 22.36 -27.24
N THR A 40 9.02 22.74 -26.00
CA THR A 40 8.19 23.22 -24.86
C THR A 40 7.60 22.11 -23.97
N SER A 41 7.75 22.02 -22.64
CA SER A 41 8.58 22.70 -21.60
C SER A 41 8.79 21.69 -20.44
N SER A 42 9.89 21.62 -19.68
CA SER A 42 10.55 22.58 -18.75
C SER A 42 9.83 22.83 -17.41
N SER A 43 10.28 22.10 -16.38
CA SER A 43 10.39 22.55 -14.99
C SER A 43 11.69 21.97 -14.40
N ASN A 44 12.75 22.79 -14.34
CA ASN A 44 14.02 22.38 -13.74
C ASN A 44 13.97 22.61 -12.23
N MET A 45 14.35 21.62 -11.42
CA MET A 45 14.66 21.80 -10.00
C MET A 45 16.16 21.73 -9.78
N THR A 46 16.64 22.39 -8.73
CA THR A 46 18.05 22.75 -8.58
C THR A 46 18.84 21.68 -7.81
N GLU A 47 20.11 21.48 -8.15
CA GLU A 47 20.96 20.44 -7.53
C GLU A 47 21.18 20.60 -6.01
N GLU A 48 20.87 21.78 -5.45
CA GLU A 48 20.90 22.05 -4.00
C GLU A 48 19.67 21.49 -3.26
N GLU A 49 18.51 21.40 -3.92
CA GLU A 49 17.27 20.90 -3.29
C GLU A 49 17.34 19.37 -3.10
N LYS A 50 17.93 18.65 -4.06
CA LYS A 50 18.20 17.20 -3.93
C LYS A 50 19.13 16.87 -2.75
N LYS A 51 20.14 17.70 -2.50
CA LYS A 51 21.11 17.46 -1.42
C LYS A 51 20.52 17.65 -0.03
N LYS A 52 19.51 18.52 0.10
CA LYS A 52 18.86 18.75 1.39
C LYS A 52 17.94 17.58 1.78
N ALA A 53 17.14 17.09 0.83
CA ALA A 53 16.30 15.90 1.04
C ALA A 53 17.13 14.66 1.44
N GLN A 54 18.30 14.50 0.81
CA GLN A 54 19.21 13.37 1.04
C GLN A 54 20.02 13.44 2.34
N GLN A 55 19.97 14.57 3.07
CA GLN A 55 20.70 14.72 4.34
C GLN A 55 19.80 14.52 5.56
N ASP A 56 18.49 14.82 5.45
CA ASP A 56 17.50 14.49 6.48
C ASP A 56 17.25 12.96 6.55
N GLU A 57 17.33 12.25 5.41
CA GLU A 57 17.22 10.76 5.34
C GLU A 57 18.27 10.02 6.18
N ILE A 58 19.50 10.53 6.26
CA ILE A 58 20.64 9.85 6.92
C ILE A 58 20.54 9.91 8.45
N GLU A 59 19.84 10.91 9.01
CA GLU A 59 19.72 11.10 10.46
C GLU A 59 18.54 10.30 11.05
N GLU A 60 17.44 10.14 10.31
CA GLU A 60 16.30 9.33 10.75
C GLU A 60 16.56 7.82 10.60
N GLN A 61 17.26 7.38 9.54
CA GLN A 61 17.61 5.97 9.33
C GLN A 61 18.57 5.44 10.41
N LYS A 62 19.53 6.26 10.86
CA LYS A 62 20.41 5.93 12.01
C LYS A 62 19.64 5.68 13.31
N LYS A 63 18.50 6.34 13.50
CA LYS A 63 17.68 6.15 14.71
C LYS A 63 17.01 4.78 14.71
N TYR A 64 16.55 4.31 13.54
CA TYR A 64 15.94 2.98 13.38
C TYR A 64 16.96 1.85 13.61
N ASP A 65 18.20 2.01 13.12
CA ASP A 65 19.26 1.00 13.30
C ASP A 65 19.83 0.96 14.73
N LEU A 66 19.94 2.10 15.43
CA LEU A 66 20.43 2.13 16.81
C LEU A 66 19.44 1.46 17.80
N GLU A 67 18.14 1.57 17.58
CA GLU A 67 17.11 1.01 18.48
C GLU A 67 16.98 -0.52 18.33
N ASN A 68 17.47 -1.10 17.21
CA ASN A 68 17.36 -2.54 16.90
C ASN A 68 18.59 -3.37 17.34
N LYS A 69 19.68 -2.75 17.82
CA LYS A 69 20.95 -3.43 18.17
C LYS A 69 21.27 -3.48 19.67
N SER A 70 20.25 -3.50 20.53
CA SER A 70 20.43 -3.67 21.98
C SER A 70 19.30 -4.47 22.63
N SER A 71 19.20 -5.76 22.28
CA SER A 71 18.39 -6.75 23.00
C SER A 71 18.92 -8.16 22.75
N SER A 72 20.10 -8.47 23.29
CA SER A 72 20.45 -9.85 23.63
C SER A 72 20.49 -10.00 25.14
N ASP A 73 19.67 -10.93 25.63
CA ASP A 73 19.67 -11.52 26.98
C ASP A 73 18.92 -10.77 28.11
N SER A 74 18.44 -11.58 29.07
CA SER A 74 17.81 -11.24 30.36
C SER A 74 16.33 -10.78 30.41
N SER A 75 15.43 -11.75 30.32
CA SER A 75 14.33 -12.01 31.28
C SER A 75 13.87 -10.87 32.22
N SER A 76 12.75 -10.22 31.88
CA SER A 76 11.68 -9.89 32.85
C SER A 76 10.32 -9.73 32.16
N SER A 77 9.26 -10.18 32.82
CA SER A 77 7.89 -10.13 32.30
C SER A 77 7.25 -8.75 32.51
N GLU A 78 7.50 -7.82 31.61
CA GLU A 78 6.55 -6.73 31.33
C GLU A 78 6.13 -6.81 29.87
N THR A 79 4.82 -6.99 29.63
CA THR A 79 4.26 -7.00 28.29
C THR A 79 4.36 -5.61 27.70
N SER A 80 5.31 -5.38 26.80
CA SER A 80 5.40 -4.12 26.08
C SER A 80 4.11 -3.89 25.28
N ASP A 81 3.34 -2.85 25.64
CA ASP A 81 2.08 -2.47 24.97
C ASP A 81 2.27 -2.00 23.51
N LYS A 82 3.50 -2.08 22.99
CA LYS A 82 3.89 -1.74 21.62
C LYS A 82 4.32 -3.02 20.88
N ILE A 83 3.61 -3.31 19.80
CA ILE A 83 3.88 -4.41 18.87
C ILE A 83 4.51 -3.81 17.61
N VAL A 84 5.57 -4.44 17.09
CA VAL A 84 6.21 -4.04 15.84
C VAL A 84 6.29 -5.27 14.94
N ILE A 85 5.43 -5.34 13.93
CA ILE A 85 5.40 -6.42 12.95
C ILE A 85 6.56 -6.18 11.98
N LYS A 86 7.50 -7.14 11.94
CA LYS A 86 8.70 -7.12 11.10
C LYS A 86 8.54 -8.05 9.89
N ASP A 87 9.51 -8.04 8.99
CA ASP A 87 9.62 -9.00 7.89
C ASP A 87 9.69 -10.44 8.41
N GLU A 88 10.57 -10.69 9.39
CA GLU A 88 10.70 -11.97 10.07
C GLU A 88 9.54 -12.16 11.05
N GLY A 89 8.80 -13.26 10.90
CA GLY A 89 7.65 -13.58 11.75
C GLY A 89 6.35 -12.86 11.38
N PHE A 90 6.29 -12.12 10.26
CA PHE A 90 5.10 -11.37 9.82
C PHE A 90 3.79 -12.18 9.91
N ILE A 91 3.80 -13.40 9.36
CA ILE A 91 2.66 -14.32 9.38
C ILE A 91 2.33 -14.73 10.82
N THR A 92 3.31 -15.30 11.52
CA THR A 92 3.17 -15.79 12.89
C THR A 92 2.68 -14.73 13.88
N ASP A 93 3.06 -13.46 13.70
CA ASP A 93 2.62 -12.36 14.57
C ASP A 93 1.22 -11.84 14.21
N LEU A 94 0.83 -11.87 12.93
CA LEU A 94 -0.58 -11.64 12.55
C LEU A 94 -1.47 -12.77 13.04
N ASP A 95 -1.10 -14.04 12.85
CA ASP A 95 -1.88 -15.20 13.30
C ASP A 95 -2.20 -15.11 14.79
N LYS A 96 -1.20 -14.79 15.64
CA LYS A 96 -1.42 -14.55 17.09
C LYS A 96 -2.48 -13.49 17.37
N ILE A 97 -2.51 -12.40 16.60
CA ILE A 97 -3.47 -11.30 16.75
C ILE A 97 -4.86 -11.72 16.28
N PHE A 98 -4.98 -12.40 15.13
CA PHE A 98 -6.26 -12.88 14.60
C PHE A 98 -6.86 -13.99 15.47
N ASP A 99 -6.07 -14.94 15.95
CA ASP A 99 -6.51 -16.03 16.84
C ASP A 99 -6.96 -15.53 18.22
N ASN A 100 -6.40 -14.41 18.70
CA ASN A 100 -6.57 -13.95 20.09
C ASN A 100 -6.92 -12.45 20.19
N VAL A 101 -7.74 -11.91 19.28
CA VAL A 101 -8.05 -10.46 19.15
C VAL A 101 -8.21 -9.73 20.50
N SER A 102 -9.01 -10.28 21.42
CA SER A 102 -9.28 -9.69 22.74
C SER A 102 -8.05 -9.54 23.66
N ALA A 103 -6.97 -10.28 23.42
CA ALA A 103 -5.69 -10.14 24.14
C ALA A 103 -4.78 -9.07 23.51
N TYR A 104 -5.17 -8.51 22.37
CA TYR A 104 -4.42 -7.53 21.60
C TYR A 104 -5.13 -6.16 21.49
N GLU A 105 -6.43 -6.10 21.72
CA GLU A 105 -7.19 -4.84 21.82
C GLU A 105 -6.53 -3.82 22.77
N GLY A 106 -6.49 -2.57 22.34
CA GLY A 106 -5.90 -1.46 23.08
C GLY A 106 -4.37 -1.35 22.97
N LYS A 107 -3.67 -2.39 22.49
CA LYS A 107 -2.21 -2.33 22.26
C LYS A 107 -1.87 -1.46 21.06
N SER A 108 -0.75 -0.76 21.14
CA SER A 108 -0.19 -0.05 20.00
C SER A 108 0.48 -1.03 19.05
N ILE A 109 0.31 -0.81 17.75
CA ILE A 109 0.91 -1.61 16.70
C ILE A 109 1.61 -0.70 15.69
N THR A 110 2.72 -1.19 15.14
CA THR A 110 3.36 -0.65 13.94
C THR A 110 3.58 -1.79 12.95
N ILE A 111 3.13 -1.59 11.71
CA ILE A 111 3.19 -2.57 10.61
C ILE A 111 3.43 -1.83 9.28
N GLU A 112 4.09 -2.49 8.33
CA GLU A 112 4.23 -1.98 6.97
C GLU A 112 3.90 -3.02 5.89
N GLY A 113 3.43 -2.53 4.75
CA GLY A 113 2.95 -3.31 3.62
C GLY A 113 2.45 -2.41 2.49
N PHE A 114 2.01 -3.01 1.39
CA PHE A 114 1.35 -2.29 0.30
C PHE A 114 -0.14 -2.10 0.58
N VAL A 115 -0.68 -0.98 0.13
CA VAL A 115 -2.07 -0.59 0.36
C VAL A 115 -3.01 -1.22 -0.66
N ARG A 116 -4.16 -1.66 -0.16
CA ARG A 116 -5.38 -1.87 -0.96
C ARG A 116 -6.53 -1.11 -0.32
N ASN A 117 -7.07 -0.12 -1.01
CA ASN A 117 -8.25 0.62 -0.55
C ASN A 117 -9.49 -0.29 -0.55
N VAL A 118 -10.33 -0.14 0.47
CA VAL A 118 -11.56 -0.93 0.64
C VAL A 118 -12.77 -0.03 0.39
N ASN A 119 -13.00 0.96 1.26
CA ASN A 119 -14.03 1.99 1.10
C ASN A 119 -13.82 3.12 2.11
N GLY A 120 -14.25 4.35 1.78
CA GLY A 120 -14.24 5.48 2.71
C GLY A 120 -12.87 5.71 3.37
N ASN A 121 -12.82 5.58 4.69
CA ASN A 121 -11.62 5.75 5.52
C ASN A 121 -10.86 4.42 5.74
N ASN A 122 -11.21 3.35 5.03
CA ASN A 122 -10.71 1.99 5.25
C ASN A 122 -9.85 1.47 4.10
N PHE A 123 -8.70 0.88 4.45
CA PHE A 123 -7.78 0.19 3.56
C PHE A 123 -7.16 -1.02 4.27
N SER A 124 -6.53 -1.93 3.54
CA SER A 124 -5.74 -3.03 4.10
C SER A 124 -4.25 -2.77 3.88
N VAL A 125 -3.42 -3.07 4.88
CA VAL A 125 -1.96 -3.14 4.74
C VAL A 125 -1.58 -4.59 4.49
N LEU A 126 -1.05 -4.88 3.31
CA LEU A 126 -0.90 -6.24 2.78
C LEU A 126 0.55 -6.57 2.43
N ARG A 127 0.85 -7.87 2.44
CA ARG A 127 2.04 -8.50 1.86
C ARG A 127 1.62 -9.77 1.10
N TYR A 128 2.45 -10.24 0.17
CA TYR A 128 2.25 -11.55 -0.46
C TYR A 128 2.78 -12.67 0.43
N TYR A 129 2.14 -13.84 0.35
CA TYR A 129 2.54 -15.05 1.04
C TYR A 129 2.26 -16.25 0.16
N ASP A 130 3.19 -17.19 0.08
CA ASP A 130 2.96 -18.47 -0.59
C ASP A 130 2.33 -19.44 0.41
N MET A 131 1.01 -19.53 0.38
CA MET A 131 0.25 -20.37 1.30
C MET A 131 0.35 -21.83 0.84
N PRO A 132 0.89 -22.73 1.68
CA PRO A 132 0.96 -24.15 1.34
C PRO A 132 -0.44 -24.77 1.39
N HIS A 133 -0.82 -25.46 0.31
CA HIS A 133 -2.08 -26.18 0.19
C HIS A 133 -1.84 -27.57 -0.40
N GLU A 134 -1.86 -28.59 0.47
CA GLU A 134 -1.59 -30.01 0.13
C GLU A 134 -0.27 -30.24 -0.63
N ASP A 135 -0.31 -30.32 -1.97
CA ASP A 135 0.83 -30.61 -2.86
C ASP A 135 1.34 -29.38 -3.64
N HIS A 136 0.75 -28.21 -3.45
CA HIS A 136 1.10 -26.96 -4.12
C HIS A 136 1.14 -25.75 -3.16
N THR A 137 1.47 -24.59 -3.71
CA THR A 137 1.51 -23.30 -3.00
C THR A 137 0.77 -22.24 -3.82
N ASP A 138 -0.20 -21.57 -3.20
CA ASP A 138 -0.90 -20.44 -3.83
C ASP A 138 -0.35 -19.10 -3.31
N GLU A 139 -0.03 -18.18 -4.22
CA GLU A 139 0.33 -16.81 -3.83
C GLU A 139 -0.94 -16.05 -3.43
N VAL A 140 -1.05 -15.72 -2.14
CA VAL A 140 -2.16 -14.97 -1.56
C VAL A 140 -1.68 -13.63 -0.99
N THR A 141 -2.61 -12.74 -0.68
CA THR A 141 -2.34 -11.52 0.10
C THR A 141 -2.77 -11.70 1.54
N VAL A 142 -1.87 -11.39 2.47
CA VAL A 142 -2.06 -11.47 3.92
C VAL A 142 -1.81 -10.10 4.55
N GLY A 143 -2.47 -9.79 5.65
CA GLY A 143 -2.36 -8.48 6.28
C GLY A 143 -3.53 -8.17 7.21
N ILE A 144 -3.76 -6.88 7.45
CA ILE A 144 -4.76 -6.40 8.40
C ILE A 144 -5.46 -5.14 7.88
N ASN A 145 -6.74 -4.99 8.24
CA ASN A 145 -7.53 -3.81 7.91
C ASN A 145 -7.10 -2.61 8.79
N VAL A 146 -7.25 -1.42 8.22
CA VAL A 146 -6.88 -0.14 8.83
C VAL A 146 -7.97 0.88 8.56
N THR A 147 -8.43 1.57 9.61
CA THR A 147 -9.25 2.79 9.50
C THR A 147 -8.36 4.01 9.77
N TYR A 148 -8.45 5.03 8.92
CA TYR A 148 -7.67 6.26 9.04
C TYR A 148 -8.46 7.51 8.63
N ASP A 149 -8.50 8.50 9.52
CA ASP A 149 -9.21 9.78 9.30
C ASP A 149 -8.35 10.86 8.61
N GLY A 150 -7.13 10.51 8.17
CA GLY A 150 -6.20 11.41 7.47
C GLY A 150 -6.29 11.32 5.94
N GLU A 151 -5.21 11.68 5.26
CA GLU A 151 -5.11 11.50 3.80
C GLU A 151 -4.96 10.01 3.46
N MET A 152 -5.90 9.47 2.69
CA MET A 152 -5.91 8.06 2.32
C MET A 152 -4.76 7.74 1.34
N PRO A 153 -3.93 6.72 1.63
CA PRO A 153 -2.87 6.30 0.72
C PRO A 153 -3.43 5.65 -0.55
N LYS A 154 -2.65 5.71 -1.64
CA LYS A 154 -3.04 5.14 -2.94
C LYS A 154 -2.89 3.62 -2.97
N ASP A 155 -3.66 2.95 -3.82
CA ASP A 155 -3.45 1.53 -4.10
C ASP A 155 -2.01 1.25 -4.55
N ASP A 156 -1.48 0.09 -4.13
CA ASP A 156 -0.10 -0.36 -4.31
C ASP A 156 1.00 0.55 -3.71
N GLU A 157 0.64 1.63 -3.00
CA GLU A 157 1.61 2.43 -2.25
C GLU A 157 2.08 1.67 -1.00
N TRP A 158 3.40 1.66 -0.74
CA TRP A 158 3.93 1.07 0.49
C TRP A 158 3.91 2.09 1.63
N VAL A 159 3.35 1.67 2.76
CA VAL A 159 3.15 2.53 3.93
C VAL A 159 3.60 1.84 5.21
N LEU A 160 4.10 2.64 6.14
CA LEU A 160 4.28 2.30 7.55
C LEU A 160 3.10 2.90 8.33
N VAL A 161 2.28 2.03 8.91
CA VAL A 161 1.14 2.39 9.75
C VAL A 161 1.52 2.23 11.21
N THR A 162 1.24 3.26 12.01
CA THR A 162 1.24 3.20 13.48
C THR A 162 -0.18 3.50 13.96
N GLY A 163 -0.66 2.73 14.93
CA GLY A 163 -2.00 2.87 15.47
C GLY A 163 -2.24 2.05 16.72
N THR A 164 -3.51 1.84 17.01
CA THR A 164 -4.00 0.97 18.10
C THR A 164 -4.84 -0.15 17.50
N ILE A 165 -4.70 -1.36 18.04
CA ILE A 165 -5.56 -2.49 17.67
C ILE A 165 -6.92 -2.29 18.34
N GLU A 166 -7.97 -2.14 17.53
CA GLU A 166 -9.37 -2.25 17.92
C GLU A 166 -9.94 -3.56 17.33
N SER A 167 -11.24 -3.80 17.46
CA SER A 167 -11.91 -4.92 16.79
C SER A 167 -13.22 -4.52 16.14
N GLU A 168 -13.61 -5.30 15.14
CA GLU A 168 -14.91 -5.21 14.49
C GLU A 168 -15.58 -6.60 14.42
N MET A 169 -16.91 -6.62 14.25
CA MET A 169 -17.66 -7.85 14.01
C MET A 169 -17.96 -7.97 12.52
N TYR A 170 -17.29 -8.89 11.84
CA TYR A 170 -17.50 -9.20 10.43
C TYR A 170 -18.05 -10.61 10.28
N ASP A 171 -19.23 -10.74 9.67
CA ASP A 171 -19.97 -12.01 9.51
C ASP A 171 -20.09 -12.85 10.80
N GLY A 172 -20.30 -12.17 11.93
CA GLY A 172 -20.40 -12.79 13.26
C GLY A 172 -19.05 -13.17 13.91
N VAL A 173 -17.93 -12.99 13.21
CA VAL A 173 -16.58 -13.22 13.71
C VAL A 173 -15.96 -11.90 14.18
N LYS A 174 -15.32 -11.92 15.35
CA LYS A 174 -14.53 -10.78 15.85
C LYS A 174 -13.19 -10.73 15.12
N GLN A 175 -12.93 -9.66 14.38
CA GLN A 175 -11.68 -9.46 13.63
C GLN A 175 -10.89 -8.28 14.18
N PRO A 176 -9.54 -8.31 14.13
CA PRO A 176 -8.70 -7.19 14.53
C PRO A 176 -8.67 -6.12 13.43
N ILE A 177 -8.73 -4.85 13.81
CA ILE A 177 -8.57 -3.70 12.90
C ILE A 177 -7.61 -2.69 13.53
N ILE A 178 -6.77 -2.04 12.72
CA ILE A 178 -5.90 -0.96 13.21
C ILE A 178 -6.61 0.37 13.04
N LYS A 179 -6.78 1.10 14.13
CA LYS A 179 -7.10 2.52 14.08
C LYS A 179 -5.81 3.30 13.97
N ALA A 180 -5.49 3.77 12.76
CA ALA A 180 -4.24 4.44 12.48
C ALA A 180 -4.21 5.84 13.11
N SER A 181 -3.15 6.12 13.87
CA SER A 181 -2.81 7.48 14.31
C SER A 181 -1.81 8.15 13.36
N LYS A 182 -1.02 7.36 12.63
CA LYS A 182 -0.07 7.83 11.61
C LYS A 182 0.03 6.82 10.47
N VAL A 183 -0.10 7.31 9.23
CA VAL A 183 0.25 6.57 8.01
C VAL A 183 1.40 7.33 7.34
N GLN A 184 2.46 6.61 6.98
CA GLN A 184 3.67 7.20 6.38
C GLN A 184 4.04 6.45 5.12
N LYS A 185 4.02 7.13 3.98
CA LYS A 185 4.61 6.61 2.75
C LYS A 185 6.07 6.25 2.97
N GLN A 186 6.49 5.08 2.51
CA GLN A 186 7.89 4.67 2.50
C GLN A 186 8.45 4.67 1.07
N PHE A 187 9.74 4.99 0.95
CA PHE A 187 10.49 4.87 -0.31
C PHE A 187 11.47 3.69 -0.28
N THR A 188 11.93 3.31 0.92
CA THR A 188 12.63 2.05 1.22
C THR A 188 11.73 1.18 2.09
N TRP A 189 11.63 -0.11 1.79
CA TRP A 189 10.58 -0.98 2.32
C TRP A 189 11.10 -2.40 2.54
N GLY A 190 10.49 -3.11 3.49
CA GLY A 190 10.72 -4.53 3.72
C GLY A 190 10.23 -5.42 2.58
N LYS A 191 10.27 -6.74 2.80
CA LYS A 191 9.94 -7.75 1.77
C LYS A 191 8.45 -7.68 1.36
N LYS A 192 8.17 -7.45 0.06
CA LYS A 192 6.80 -7.54 -0.50
C LYS A 192 6.17 -8.91 -0.29
N LYS A 193 6.97 -9.98 -0.42
CA LYS A 193 6.58 -11.36 -0.13
C LYS A 193 7.25 -11.82 1.15
N VAL A 194 6.46 -12.35 2.08
CA VAL A 194 6.92 -12.92 3.35
C VAL A 194 6.77 -14.44 3.33
N THR A 195 7.43 -15.10 4.28
CA THR A 195 7.29 -16.54 4.56
C THR A 195 7.00 -16.73 6.05
N ASN A 196 6.59 -17.94 6.42
CA ASN A 196 6.86 -18.45 7.78
C ASN A 196 8.34 -18.86 7.92
#